data_AF-A0A9D2CJ82-F1
#
_entry.id   AF-A0A9D2CJ82-F1
#
_cell.length_a   1.000
_cell.length_b   1.000
_cell.length_c   1.000
_cell.angle_alpha   90.00
_cell.angle_beta   90.00
_cell.angle_gamma   90.00
#
_symmetry.space_group_name_H-M   'P 1'
#
loop_
_entity.id
_entity.type
_entity.pdbx_description
1 polymer ?
#
loop_
_entity_poly.entity_id
_entity_poly.type
_entity_poly.pdbx_seq_one_letter_code
_entity_poly.pdbx_strand_id
1 'polypeptide(L)'
;MARIKKQGLDYFPLDTDFMQQRAVRRLMKQQGDCAFTVLLSALSAIYGGEGYYVRIDDDFCEDLATELFDTDARKVKEVLMAAIELDLFDSRLYREYGILTSAHIQEQFLFCCKRRRKRGLDERFRLVENEADDTADTAPTPAEAPDHAAEMQQCAAEMQQCATQMQQHVTQTAQSKAQQSKAQQSKENPLLKGSPETGDDGRTPSPTEEDGEIHDDAWWTRRIAQLSPPTDNRARNYNGLLFELQRWKVPPQEQYALILKSGFGTIGHPVWLGISEIVKKPKDIRQPGRFLLSKCK
;
A
#
# COMPACT_ATOMS: atom_id res chain seq x y z
N MET A 1 -12.24 20.63 5.96
CA MET A 1 -12.98 19.97 4.86
C MET A 1 -13.67 18.74 5.44
N ALA A 2 -14.97 18.56 5.17
CA ALA A 2 -15.71 17.40 5.65
C ALA A 2 -15.08 16.11 5.09
N ARG A 3 -14.78 15.13 5.95
CA ARG A 3 -14.39 13.78 5.49
C ARG A 3 -15.60 13.18 4.80
N ILE A 4 -15.58 13.14 3.47
CA ILE A 4 -16.50 12.30 2.70
C ILE A 4 -16.28 10.88 3.21
N LYS A 5 -17.32 10.27 3.79
CA LYS A 5 -17.26 8.89 4.26
C LYS A 5 -17.18 8.01 3.01
N LYS A 6 -15.99 7.49 2.69
CA LYS A 6 -15.80 6.52 1.61
C LYS A 6 -16.73 5.31 1.87
N GLN A 7 -17.63 5.05 0.93
CA GLN A 7 -18.52 3.89 1.00
C GLN A 7 -17.73 2.60 0.75
N GLY A 8 -16.83 2.61 -0.22
CA GLY A 8 -15.98 1.49 -0.58
C GLY A 8 -14.93 1.09 0.46
N LEU A 9 -14.14 0.11 0.07
CA LEU A 9 -13.04 -0.50 0.81
C LEU A 9 -11.70 0.13 0.38
N ASP A 10 -10.71 0.08 1.28
CA ASP A 10 -9.34 0.52 0.96
C ASP A 10 -8.51 -0.61 0.32
N TYR A 11 -8.97 -1.84 0.49
CA TYR A 11 -8.48 -3.06 -0.13
C TYR A 11 -9.65 -4.03 -0.22
N PHE A 12 -9.65 -4.93 -1.21
CA PHE A 12 -10.66 -5.98 -1.31
C PHE A 12 -9.99 -7.36 -1.26
N PRO A 13 -10.64 -8.35 -0.63
CA PRO A 13 -10.21 -9.73 -0.70
C PRO A 13 -10.46 -10.29 -2.11
N LEU A 14 -9.48 -11.03 -2.63
CA LEU A 14 -9.56 -11.74 -3.90
C LEU A 14 -9.09 -13.17 -3.67
N ASP A 15 -9.85 -14.15 -4.17
CA ASP A 15 -9.51 -15.54 -3.98
C ASP A 15 -8.19 -15.88 -4.69
N THR A 16 -7.38 -16.72 -4.05
CA THR A 16 -6.07 -17.14 -4.60
C THR A 16 -6.21 -18.02 -5.84
N ASP A 17 -7.39 -18.62 -6.04
CA ASP A 17 -7.73 -19.40 -7.21
C ASP A 17 -8.49 -18.59 -8.29
N PHE A 18 -8.62 -17.27 -8.11
CA PHE A 18 -9.40 -16.40 -9.00
C PHE A 18 -8.92 -16.48 -10.47
N MET A 19 -7.59 -16.50 -10.69
CA MET A 19 -7.02 -16.68 -12.04
C MET A 19 -7.33 -18.07 -12.64
N GLN A 20 -7.54 -19.07 -11.79
CA GLN A 20 -7.86 -20.44 -12.16
C GLN A 20 -9.37 -20.64 -12.38
N GLN A 21 -10.21 -19.63 -12.13
CA GLN A 21 -11.63 -19.74 -12.44
C GLN A 21 -11.83 -19.90 -13.96
N ARG A 22 -12.75 -20.80 -14.33
CA ARG A 22 -12.98 -21.17 -15.73
C ARG A 22 -13.34 -19.96 -16.61
N ALA A 23 -14.13 -19.04 -16.07
CA ALA A 23 -14.53 -17.82 -16.76
C ALA A 23 -13.34 -16.87 -16.97
N VAL A 24 -12.54 -16.62 -15.92
CA VAL A 24 -11.33 -15.77 -16.01
C VAL A 24 -10.33 -16.32 -17.03
N ARG A 25 -10.05 -17.63 -17.01
CA ARG A 25 -9.16 -18.26 -18.01
C ARG A 25 -9.70 -18.15 -19.44
N ARG A 26 -11.03 -18.26 -19.62
CA ARG A 26 -11.66 -18.09 -20.93
C ARG A 26 -11.54 -16.66 -21.42
N LEU A 27 -11.75 -15.70 -20.53
CA LEU A 27 -11.61 -14.28 -20.84
C LEU A 27 -10.17 -13.96 -21.28
N MET A 28 -9.18 -14.40 -20.50
CA MET A 28 -7.77 -14.22 -20.85
C MET A 28 -7.41 -14.89 -22.18
N LYS A 29 -7.96 -16.08 -22.46
CA LYS A 29 -7.77 -16.75 -23.75
C LYS A 29 -8.37 -15.97 -24.93
N GLN A 30 -9.51 -15.30 -24.73
CA GLN A 30 -10.21 -14.54 -25.77
C GLN A 30 -9.62 -13.15 -26.00
N GLN A 31 -9.24 -12.47 -24.92
CA GLN A 31 -8.90 -11.05 -24.94
C GLN A 31 -7.41 -10.77 -24.78
N GLY A 32 -6.61 -11.78 -24.41
CA GLY A 32 -5.17 -11.66 -24.16
C GLY A 32 -4.85 -11.29 -22.71
N ASP A 33 -3.59 -10.95 -22.46
CA ASP A 33 -3.05 -10.78 -21.11
C ASP A 33 -3.65 -9.55 -20.39
N CYS A 34 -4.00 -8.50 -21.14
CA CYS A 34 -4.68 -7.30 -20.61
C CYS A 34 -6.03 -7.61 -19.94
N ALA A 35 -6.65 -8.75 -20.25
CA ALA A 35 -7.94 -9.11 -19.71
C ALA A 35 -7.93 -9.19 -18.18
N PHE A 36 -6.85 -9.73 -17.63
CA PHE A 36 -6.72 -9.91 -16.19
C PHE A 36 -6.51 -8.57 -15.48
N THR A 37 -5.67 -7.69 -16.04
CA THR A 37 -5.43 -6.37 -15.46
C THR A 37 -6.67 -5.50 -15.52
N VAL A 38 -7.43 -5.53 -16.63
CA VAL A 38 -8.71 -4.83 -16.74
C VAL A 38 -9.72 -5.34 -15.72
N LEU A 39 -9.85 -6.67 -15.55
CA LEU A 39 -10.72 -7.24 -14.51
C LEU A 39 -10.31 -6.77 -13.10
N LEU A 40 -9.02 -6.78 -12.80
CA LEU A 40 -8.50 -6.37 -11.50
C LEU A 40 -8.75 -4.87 -11.25
N SER A 41 -8.54 -4.02 -12.25
CA SER A 41 -8.85 -2.58 -12.19
C SER A 41 -10.36 -2.35 -12.01
N ALA A 42 -11.22 -3.08 -12.74
CA ALA A 42 -12.66 -2.97 -12.59
C ALA A 42 -13.12 -3.39 -11.18
N LEU A 43 -12.60 -4.49 -10.63
CA LEU A 43 -12.87 -4.90 -9.25
C LEU A 43 -12.38 -3.86 -8.25
N SER A 44 -11.20 -3.27 -8.49
CA SER A 44 -10.67 -2.18 -7.66
C SER A 44 -11.59 -0.97 -7.66
N ALA A 45 -12.14 -0.59 -8.81
CA ALA A 45 -13.10 0.51 -8.94
C ALA A 45 -14.44 0.20 -8.23
N ILE A 46 -14.95 -1.02 -8.39
CA ILE A 46 -16.17 -1.51 -7.73
C ILE A 46 -16.03 -1.43 -6.21
N TYR A 47 -15.00 -2.06 -5.66
CA TYR A 47 -14.80 -2.09 -4.22
C TYR A 47 -14.33 -0.74 -3.67
N GLY A 48 -13.56 0.04 -4.41
CA GLY A 48 -13.04 1.34 -3.99
C GLY A 48 -14.07 2.45 -3.96
N GLY A 49 -15.05 2.43 -4.87
CA GLY A 49 -16.11 3.41 -5.00
C GLY A 49 -17.28 3.15 -4.04
N GLU A 50 -18.37 2.57 -4.57
CA GLU A 50 -19.58 2.25 -3.80
C GLU A 50 -19.45 0.94 -3.01
N GLY A 51 -18.45 0.12 -3.34
CA GLY A 51 -18.10 -1.08 -2.61
C GLY A 51 -18.67 -2.38 -3.19
N TYR A 52 -19.77 -2.31 -3.92
CA TYR A 52 -20.46 -3.50 -4.45
C TYR A 52 -20.92 -3.36 -5.90
N TYR A 53 -20.80 -2.18 -6.50
CA TYR A 53 -21.02 -1.96 -7.92
C TYR A 53 -20.21 -0.76 -8.42
N VAL A 54 -20.09 -0.62 -9.73
CA VAL A 54 -19.63 0.61 -10.39
C VAL A 54 -20.47 0.88 -11.62
N ARG A 55 -20.67 2.16 -11.98
CA ARG A 55 -21.32 2.55 -13.24
C ARG A 55 -20.29 2.51 -14.37
N ILE A 56 -20.73 2.08 -15.54
CA ILE A 56 -19.95 2.03 -16.76
C ILE A 56 -20.52 3.02 -17.74
N ASP A 57 -19.71 4.00 -18.09
CA ASP A 57 -19.86 4.89 -19.22
C ASP A 57 -18.55 4.92 -20.03
N ASP A 58 -18.54 5.70 -21.10
CA ASP A 58 -17.35 5.82 -21.95
C ASP A 58 -16.20 6.51 -21.18
N ASP A 59 -16.50 7.49 -20.32
CA ASP A 59 -15.51 8.16 -19.47
C ASP A 59 -14.84 7.19 -18.50
N PHE A 60 -15.60 6.28 -17.88
CA PHE A 60 -15.04 5.21 -17.04
C PHE A 60 -14.06 4.32 -17.80
N CYS A 61 -14.36 4.00 -19.07
CA CYS A 61 -13.45 3.20 -19.89
C CYS A 61 -12.15 3.94 -20.20
N GLU A 62 -12.21 5.26 -20.43
CA GLU A 62 -11.04 6.12 -20.63
C GLU A 62 -10.20 6.26 -19.34
N ASP A 63 -10.86 6.40 -18.20
CA ASP A 63 -10.19 6.46 -16.89
C ASP A 63 -9.45 5.14 -16.60
N LEU A 64 -10.09 3.98 -16.82
CA LEU A 64 -9.42 2.68 -16.67
C LEU A 64 -8.27 2.51 -17.65
N ALA A 65 -8.43 2.94 -18.89
CA ALA A 65 -7.37 2.87 -19.89
C ALA A 65 -6.16 3.71 -19.49
N THR A 66 -6.38 4.89 -18.89
CA THR A 66 -5.30 5.76 -18.41
C THR A 66 -4.45 5.12 -17.31
N GLU A 67 -5.05 4.23 -16.49
CA GLU A 67 -4.34 3.47 -15.46
C GLU A 67 -3.53 2.28 -16.03
N LEU A 68 -3.76 1.92 -17.30
CA LEU A 68 -3.17 0.76 -17.96
C LEU A 68 -2.15 1.21 -19.02
N PHE A 69 -0.95 0.64 -18.97
CA PHE A 69 0.18 1.13 -19.79
C PHE A 69 -0.02 0.95 -21.31
N ASP A 70 -0.67 -0.13 -21.74
CA ASP A 70 -0.77 -0.54 -23.15
C ASP A 70 -2.19 -1.05 -23.48
N THR A 71 -3.22 -0.40 -22.94
CA THR A 71 -4.61 -0.80 -23.16
C THR A 71 -5.47 0.44 -23.36
N ASP A 72 -6.12 0.53 -24.53
CA ASP A 72 -7.02 1.64 -24.85
C ASP A 72 -8.45 1.41 -24.32
N ALA A 73 -9.24 2.47 -24.25
CA ALA A 73 -10.61 2.42 -23.73
C ALA A 73 -11.51 1.47 -24.52
N ARG A 74 -11.27 1.34 -25.83
CA ARG A 74 -11.98 0.38 -26.68
C ARG A 74 -11.71 -1.05 -26.23
N LYS A 75 -10.46 -1.40 -25.97
CA LYS A 75 -10.06 -2.72 -25.50
C LYS A 75 -10.57 -2.98 -24.09
N VAL A 76 -10.53 -1.99 -23.20
CA VAL A 76 -11.16 -2.07 -21.87
C VAL A 76 -12.63 -2.44 -22.01
N LYS A 77 -13.38 -1.71 -22.86
CA LYS A 77 -14.81 -1.97 -23.11
C LYS A 77 -15.04 -3.37 -23.68
N GLU A 78 -14.25 -3.81 -24.66
CA GLU A 78 -14.32 -5.17 -25.23
C GLU A 78 -14.11 -6.26 -24.17
N VAL A 79 -13.14 -6.08 -23.27
CA VAL A 79 -12.88 -7.01 -22.16
C VAL A 79 -14.06 -7.04 -21.18
N LEU A 80 -14.57 -5.87 -20.78
CA LEU A 80 -15.71 -5.80 -19.84
C LEU A 80 -16.97 -6.44 -20.43
N MET A 81 -17.22 -6.27 -21.74
CA MET A 81 -18.35 -6.91 -22.41
C MET A 81 -18.19 -8.43 -22.42
N ALA A 82 -17.01 -8.93 -22.76
CA ALA A 82 -16.73 -10.37 -22.72
C ALA A 82 -16.82 -10.94 -21.29
N ALA A 83 -16.47 -10.16 -20.26
CA ALA A 83 -16.63 -10.57 -18.87
C ALA A 83 -18.11 -10.74 -18.47
N ILE A 84 -18.98 -9.85 -18.96
CA ILE A 84 -20.43 -9.97 -18.77
C ILE A 84 -20.97 -11.21 -19.51
N GLU A 85 -20.51 -11.48 -20.73
CA GLU A 85 -20.92 -12.67 -21.50
C GLU A 85 -20.47 -13.99 -20.86
N LEU A 86 -19.42 -13.95 -20.02
CA LEU A 86 -18.91 -15.10 -19.27
C LEU A 86 -19.49 -15.19 -17.85
N ASP A 87 -20.54 -14.42 -17.55
CA ASP A 87 -21.24 -14.37 -16.26
C ASP A 87 -20.33 -13.97 -15.08
N LEU A 88 -19.23 -13.25 -15.33
CA LEU A 88 -18.42 -12.64 -14.26
C LEU A 88 -19.13 -11.44 -13.63
N PHE A 89 -19.98 -10.77 -14.43
CA PHE A 89 -20.84 -9.67 -14.01
C PHE A 89 -22.27 -9.95 -14.48
N ASP A 90 -23.24 -9.45 -13.72
CA ASP A 90 -24.66 -9.64 -14.00
C ASP A 90 -25.08 -8.87 -15.26
N SER A 91 -25.45 -9.62 -16.30
CA SER A 91 -25.80 -9.05 -17.60
C SER A 91 -27.10 -8.25 -17.59
N ARG A 92 -28.04 -8.56 -16.69
CA ARG A 92 -29.31 -7.84 -16.57
C ARG A 92 -29.05 -6.45 -15.98
N LEU A 93 -28.32 -6.36 -14.88
CA LEU A 93 -28.02 -5.08 -14.23
C LEU A 93 -27.13 -4.19 -15.09
N TYR A 94 -26.21 -4.78 -15.87
CA TYR A 94 -25.50 -4.01 -16.88
C TYR A 94 -26.45 -3.40 -17.93
N ARG A 95 -27.39 -4.19 -18.47
CA ARG A 95 -28.33 -3.68 -19.49
C ARG A 95 -29.32 -2.66 -18.96
N GLU A 96 -29.81 -2.85 -17.74
CA GLU A 96 -30.87 -2.03 -17.15
C GLU A 96 -30.32 -0.72 -16.53
N TYR A 97 -29.13 -0.77 -15.93
CA TYR A 97 -28.58 0.35 -15.16
C TYR A 97 -27.19 0.81 -15.60
N GLY A 98 -26.53 0.09 -16.52
CA GLY A 98 -25.16 0.38 -16.92
C GLY A 98 -24.17 0.19 -15.78
N ILE A 99 -24.32 -0.87 -14.98
CA ILE A 99 -23.43 -1.16 -13.85
C ILE A 99 -22.74 -2.52 -13.97
N LEU A 100 -21.55 -2.63 -13.38
CA LEU A 100 -20.92 -3.93 -13.10
C LEU A 100 -21.11 -4.30 -11.64
N THR A 101 -21.64 -5.49 -11.42
CA THR A 101 -21.80 -6.14 -10.11
C THR A 101 -22.02 -7.63 -10.34
N SER A 102 -21.86 -8.44 -9.29
CA SER A 102 -22.28 -9.84 -9.27
C SER A 102 -22.75 -10.23 -7.87
N ALA A 103 -23.44 -11.36 -7.73
CA ALA A 103 -23.84 -11.87 -6.41
C ALA A 103 -22.62 -12.07 -5.51
N HIS A 104 -21.55 -12.68 -6.04
CA HIS A 104 -20.30 -12.89 -5.33
C HIS A 104 -19.65 -11.57 -4.86
N ILE A 105 -19.62 -10.53 -5.71
CA ILE A 105 -19.11 -9.21 -5.32
C ILE A 105 -19.89 -8.63 -4.13
N GLN A 106 -21.22 -8.75 -4.17
CA GLN A 106 -22.10 -8.24 -3.13
C GLN A 106 -21.97 -9.03 -1.83
N GLU A 107 -21.91 -10.35 -1.90
CA GLU A 107 -21.64 -11.23 -0.75
C GLU A 107 -20.31 -10.86 -0.09
N GLN A 108 -19.26 -10.72 -0.89
CA GLN A 108 -17.92 -10.40 -0.40
C GLN A 108 -17.86 -9.00 0.23
N PHE A 109 -18.51 -8.01 -0.40
CA PHE A 109 -18.62 -6.67 0.17
C PHE A 109 -19.40 -6.67 1.50
N LEU A 110 -20.54 -7.38 1.55
CA LEU A 110 -21.32 -7.53 2.76
C LEU A 110 -20.51 -8.22 3.86
N PHE A 111 -19.82 -9.31 3.53
CA PHE A 111 -18.94 -10.03 4.45
C PHE A 111 -17.86 -9.12 5.04
N CYS A 112 -17.18 -8.33 4.21
CA CYS A 112 -16.20 -7.33 4.66
C CYS A 112 -16.84 -6.26 5.56
N CYS A 113 -18.10 -5.90 5.27
CA CYS A 113 -18.86 -4.89 6.01
C CYS A 113 -19.57 -5.43 7.27
N LYS A 114 -19.70 -6.75 7.50
CA LYS A 114 -20.44 -7.34 8.63
C LYS A 114 -19.97 -6.84 10.02
N ARG A 115 -18.72 -6.40 10.16
CA ARG A 115 -18.20 -5.76 11.39
C ARG A 115 -18.67 -4.30 11.60
N ARG A 116 -19.27 -3.65 10.59
CA ARG A 116 -19.75 -2.27 10.58
C ARG A 116 -21.26 -2.28 10.30
N ARG A 117 -22.08 -2.21 11.35
CA ARG A 117 -23.57 -2.22 11.27
C ARG A 117 -24.12 -1.39 10.10
N LYS A 118 -25.07 -2.01 9.37
CA LYS A 118 -25.99 -1.43 8.35
C LYS A 118 -25.32 -0.62 7.23
N ARG A 119 -24.68 -1.31 6.30
CA ARG A 119 -24.56 -0.84 4.90
C ARG A 119 -25.48 -1.72 4.06
N GLY A 120 -26.69 -1.22 3.82
CA GLY A 120 -27.64 -1.92 2.95
C GLY A 120 -27.26 -1.69 1.50
N LEU A 121 -27.24 -2.75 0.70
CA LEU A 121 -27.15 -2.65 -0.76
C LEU A 121 -28.40 -1.90 -1.26
N ASP A 122 -28.26 -1.04 -2.26
CA ASP A 122 -29.42 -0.49 -2.99
C ASP A 122 -30.26 -1.65 -3.54
N GLU A 123 -31.54 -1.65 -3.20
CA GLU A 123 -32.48 -2.72 -3.50
C GLU A 123 -32.66 -2.95 -5.01
N ARG A 124 -32.41 -1.93 -5.83
CA ARG A 124 -32.46 -2.03 -7.29
C ARG A 124 -31.33 -2.86 -7.88
N PHE A 125 -30.18 -2.91 -7.21
CA PHE A 125 -28.98 -3.59 -7.69
C PHE A 125 -28.71 -4.89 -6.92
N ARG A 126 -29.53 -5.21 -5.91
CA ARG A 126 -29.32 -6.34 -5.00
C ARG A 126 -29.57 -7.66 -5.73
N LEU A 127 -28.58 -8.54 -5.68
CA LEU A 127 -28.60 -9.91 -6.21
C LEU A 127 -28.63 -10.96 -5.09
N VAL A 128 -28.29 -10.56 -3.86
CA VAL A 128 -28.16 -11.46 -2.70
C VAL A 128 -29.32 -11.21 -1.76
N GLU A 129 -29.98 -12.27 -1.30
CA GLU A 129 -31.01 -12.16 -0.26
C GLU A 129 -30.36 -11.79 1.08
N ASN A 130 -30.97 -10.87 1.82
CA ASN A 130 -30.60 -10.71 3.22
C ASN A 130 -31.02 -12.02 3.90
N GLU A 131 -30.07 -12.85 4.31
CA GLU A 131 -30.29 -13.73 5.45
C GLU A 131 -30.81 -12.81 6.56
N ALA A 132 -32.12 -12.84 6.79
CA ALA A 132 -32.79 -11.94 7.69
C ALA A 132 -32.10 -12.00 9.04
N ASP A 133 -31.98 -10.84 9.66
CA ASP A 133 -31.51 -10.61 11.02
C ASP A 133 -32.55 -11.21 12.00
N ASP A 134 -32.85 -12.51 11.89
CA ASP A 134 -33.62 -13.30 12.86
C ASP A 134 -32.64 -13.84 13.92
N THR A 135 -31.97 -12.92 14.59
CA THR A 135 -31.55 -13.13 15.99
C THR A 135 -31.86 -11.87 16.77
N ALA A 136 -33.17 -11.67 16.98
CA ALA A 136 -33.61 -10.99 18.19
C ALA A 136 -33.06 -11.75 19.40
N ASP A 137 -32.21 -11.07 20.17
CA ASP A 137 -32.03 -11.26 21.60
C ASP A 137 -31.65 -12.68 22.08
N THR A 138 -30.41 -13.09 21.78
CA THR A 138 -29.67 -13.97 22.70
C THR A 138 -28.19 -13.60 22.67
N ALA A 139 -27.67 -13.15 23.81
CA ALA A 139 -26.24 -12.97 24.03
C ALA A 139 -25.49 -14.27 23.63
N PRO A 140 -24.42 -14.20 22.81
CA PRO A 140 -23.68 -15.41 22.48
C PRO A 140 -22.76 -15.76 23.65
N THR A 141 -23.11 -16.85 24.33
CA THR A 141 -22.20 -17.62 25.18
C THR A 141 -20.98 -18.06 24.34
N PRO A 142 -19.75 -17.91 24.86
CA PRO A 142 -18.54 -18.23 24.10
C PRO A 142 -18.29 -19.75 24.09
N ALA A 143 -18.79 -20.42 23.07
CA ALA A 143 -18.27 -21.74 22.68
C ALA A 143 -18.64 -22.01 21.21
N GLU A 144 -17.62 -22.40 20.44
CA GLU A 144 -17.68 -22.98 19.08
C GLU A 144 -17.71 -22.01 17.89
N ALA A 145 -16.53 -21.45 17.57
CA ALA A 145 -16.02 -21.35 16.19
C ALA A 145 -14.52 -20.94 16.15
N PRO A 146 -13.56 -21.87 16.22
CA PRO A 146 -12.20 -21.70 15.68
C PRO A 146 -12.21 -22.23 14.22
N ASP A 147 -11.65 -21.63 13.16
CA ASP A 147 -10.25 -21.26 12.96
C ASP A 147 -10.04 -20.23 11.80
N HIS A 148 -11.06 -19.88 11.01
CA HIS A 148 -10.83 -19.12 9.75
C HIS A 148 -10.55 -17.61 9.89
N ALA A 149 -10.84 -17.00 11.04
CA ALA A 149 -10.51 -15.59 11.28
C ALA A 149 -9.01 -15.37 11.53
N ALA A 150 -8.33 -16.36 12.11
CA ALA A 150 -6.88 -16.34 12.30
C ALA A 150 -6.14 -16.54 10.98
N GLU A 151 -6.64 -17.46 10.12
CA GLU A 151 -6.06 -17.75 8.81
C GLU A 151 -6.08 -16.54 7.88
N MET A 152 -7.14 -15.73 7.85
CA MET A 152 -7.21 -14.56 6.97
C MET A 152 -6.31 -13.40 7.45
N GLN A 153 -6.09 -13.31 8.76
CA GLN A 153 -5.12 -12.37 9.36
C GLN A 153 -3.67 -12.84 9.17
N GLN A 154 -3.46 -14.15 9.17
CA GLN A 154 -2.17 -14.78 8.89
C GLN A 154 -1.82 -14.71 7.41
N CYS A 155 -2.79 -14.90 6.51
CA CYS A 155 -2.63 -14.75 5.07
C CYS A 155 -2.32 -13.30 4.66
N ALA A 156 -2.94 -12.30 5.33
CA ALA A 156 -2.59 -10.89 5.15
C ALA A 156 -1.17 -10.56 5.64
N ALA A 157 -0.74 -11.19 6.74
CA ALA A 157 0.63 -11.05 7.26
C ALA A 157 1.66 -11.78 6.37
N GLU A 158 1.30 -12.93 5.79
CA GLU A 158 2.12 -13.71 4.86
C GLU A 158 2.26 -13.02 3.50
N MET A 159 1.21 -12.36 2.99
CA MET A 159 1.28 -11.49 1.81
C MET A 159 2.22 -10.30 2.05
N GLN A 160 2.21 -9.70 3.24
CA GLN A 160 3.17 -8.67 3.62
C GLN A 160 4.60 -9.22 3.73
N GLN A 161 4.78 -10.44 4.25
CA GLN A 161 6.09 -11.09 4.28
C GLN A 161 6.61 -11.47 2.89
N CYS A 162 5.75 -11.96 2.00
CA CYS A 162 6.11 -12.29 0.62
C CYS A 162 6.48 -11.04 -0.18
N ALA A 163 5.73 -9.93 -0.03
CA ALA A 163 6.11 -8.64 -0.58
C ALA A 163 7.48 -8.15 -0.06
N THR A 164 7.79 -8.43 1.21
CA THR A 164 9.08 -8.10 1.82
C THR A 164 10.21 -9.00 1.30
N GLN A 165 9.96 -10.30 1.10
CA GLN A 165 10.94 -11.23 0.51
C GLN A 165 11.21 -10.94 -0.97
N MET A 166 10.20 -10.55 -1.74
CA MET A 166 10.36 -10.15 -3.14
C MET A 166 11.26 -8.91 -3.25
N GLN A 167 11.08 -7.92 -2.36
CA GLN A 167 11.97 -6.75 -2.26
C GLN A 167 13.40 -7.16 -1.88
N GLN A 168 13.56 -8.11 -0.95
CA GLN A 168 14.88 -8.64 -0.58
C GLN A 168 15.57 -9.38 -1.74
N HIS A 169 14.86 -10.20 -2.52
CA HIS A 169 15.42 -10.92 -3.67
C HIS A 169 15.81 -9.99 -4.83
N VAL A 170 15.03 -8.91 -5.04
CA VAL A 170 15.39 -7.83 -5.98
C VAL A 170 16.66 -7.10 -5.51
N THR A 171 16.82 -6.84 -4.21
CA THR A 171 18.04 -6.22 -3.66
C THR A 171 19.28 -7.13 -3.73
N GLN A 172 19.13 -8.45 -3.50
CA GLN A 172 20.24 -9.40 -3.63
C GLN A 172 20.66 -9.60 -5.09
N THR A 173 19.70 -9.65 -6.03
CA THR A 173 20.01 -9.76 -7.46
C THR A 173 20.71 -8.51 -7.99
N ALA A 174 20.36 -7.32 -7.48
CA ALA A 174 21.05 -6.07 -7.76
C ALA A 174 22.47 -6.03 -7.16
N GLN A 175 22.68 -6.58 -5.96
CA GLN A 175 24.00 -6.71 -5.35
C GLN A 175 24.89 -7.72 -6.07
N SER A 176 24.36 -8.84 -6.56
CA SER A 176 25.11 -9.84 -7.33
C SER A 176 25.56 -9.33 -8.71
N LYS A 177 24.74 -8.53 -9.40
CA LYS A 177 25.16 -7.83 -10.64
C LYS A 177 26.21 -6.75 -10.38
N ALA A 178 26.16 -6.06 -9.23
CA ALA A 178 27.17 -5.07 -8.84
C ALA A 178 28.52 -5.69 -8.42
N GLN A 179 28.51 -6.92 -7.86
CA GLN A 179 29.73 -7.64 -7.51
C GLN A 179 30.43 -8.28 -8.72
N GLN A 180 29.68 -8.79 -9.70
CA GLN A 180 30.27 -9.27 -10.96
C GLN A 180 30.86 -8.12 -11.80
N SER A 181 30.28 -6.92 -11.73
CA SER A 181 30.82 -5.74 -12.43
C SER A 181 32.13 -5.21 -11.80
N LYS A 182 32.33 -5.36 -10.49
CA LYS A 182 33.58 -4.96 -9.80
C LYS A 182 34.79 -5.87 -10.07
N ALA A 183 34.60 -7.08 -10.59
CA ALA A 183 35.71 -8.00 -10.90
C ALA A 183 36.23 -7.87 -12.35
N GLN A 184 35.53 -7.16 -13.24
CA GLN A 184 35.92 -7.02 -14.65
C GLN A 184 36.56 -5.66 -15.02
N GLN A 185 36.62 -4.69 -14.10
CA GLN A 185 37.22 -3.37 -14.37
C GLN A 185 38.68 -3.22 -13.93
N SER A 186 39.33 -4.25 -13.41
CA SER A 186 40.78 -4.23 -13.14
C SER A 186 41.59 -4.69 -14.37
N LYS A 187 41.57 -3.90 -15.44
CA LYS A 187 42.62 -3.80 -16.48
C LYS A 187 42.14 -2.81 -17.56
N GLU A 188 43.04 -1.87 -17.92
CA GLU A 188 42.92 -0.78 -18.92
C GLU A 188 42.17 0.47 -18.44
N ASN A 189 42.61 1.72 -18.65
CA ASN A 189 43.83 2.37 -19.16
C ASN A 189 43.79 3.86 -18.67
N PRO A 190 44.89 4.65 -18.75
CA PRO A 190 45.12 5.88 -18.00
C PRO A 190 44.81 7.18 -18.77
N LEU A 191 45.01 8.30 -18.05
CA LEU A 191 45.20 9.70 -18.50
C LEU A 191 43.93 10.56 -18.67
N LEU A 192 43.74 11.53 -17.78
CA LEU A 192 44.24 12.90 -18.00
C LEU A 192 44.15 13.75 -16.72
N LYS A 193 45.17 14.58 -16.56
CA LYS A 193 45.45 15.51 -15.46
C LYS A 193 44.47 16.68 -15.42
N GLY A 194 44.22 17.18 -14.22
CA GLY A 194 43.70 18.54 -13.98
C GLY A 194 43.41 18.81 -12.51
N SER A 195 44.44 19.10 -11.72
CA SER A 195 44.36 19.86 -10.46
C SER A 195 44.78 21.32 -10.75
N PRO A 196 44.47 22.35 -9.92
CA PRO A 196 44.54 22.27 -8.46
C PRO A 196 43.41 22.94 -7.64
N GLU A 197 43.25 22.36 -6.44
CA GLU A 197 43.04 22.94 -5.11
C GLU A 197 42.34 24.32 -4.97
N THR A 198 41.24 24.29 -4.20
CA THR A 198 41.14 25.03 -2.93
C THR A 198 40.41 24.16 -1.93
N GLY A 199 41.03 23.92 -0.77
CA GLY A 199 40.40 23.24 0.36
C GLY A 199 39.34 24.10 1.05
N ASP A 200 38.53 23.46 1.90
CA ASP A 200 38.22 23.89 3.26
C ASP A 200 36.90 23.26 3.76
N ASP A 201 37.06 22.54 4.87
CA ASP A 201 36.15 22.27 5.97
C ASP A 201 34.81 21.54 5.81
N GLY A 202 34.78 20.38 6.50
CA GLY A 202 33.59 19.61 6.84
C GLY A 202 32.59 20.46 7.60
N ARG A 203 31.47 20.74 6.95
CA ARG A 203 30.29 21.32 7.58
C ARG A 203 29.18 20.28 7.64
N THR A 204 28.84 19.89 8.87
CA THR A 204 27.56 19.24 9.17
C THR A 204 26.45 20.19 8.71
N PRO A 205 25.47 19.76 7.88
CA PRO A 205 24.37 20.63 7.52
C PRO A 205 23.49 20.83 8.76
N SER A 206 23.52 22.03 9.31
CA SER A 206 22.49 22.52 10.22
C SER A 206 21.27 22.94 9.39
N PRO A 207 20.04 22.76 9.91
CA PRO A 207 18.82 22.99 9.15
C PRO A 207 18.55 24.49 9.08
N THR A 208 19.08 25.14 8.06
CA THR A 208 18.59 26.44 7.61
C THR A 208 18.32 26.32 6.13
N GLU A 209 17.03 26.22 5.83
CA GLU A 209 16.41 26.79 4.63
C GLU A 209 17.00 26.28 3.30
N GLU A 210 16.81 24.99 3.03
CA GLU A 210 16.71 24.54 1.63
C GLU A 210 15.26 24.81 1.18
N ASP A 211 15.14 25.92 0.46
CA ASP A 211 14.15 26.31 -0.53
C ASP A 211 13.04 25.30 -0.83
N GLY A 212 11.79 25.71 -0.55
CA GLY A 212 10.53 25.54 -1.31
C GLY A 212 10.21 24.30 -2.17
N GLU A 213 11.04 23.27 -2.24
CA GLU A 213 10.83 22.08 -3.05
C GLU A 213 10.01 21.07 -2.26
N ILE A 214 8.82 20.78 -2.78
CA ILE A 214 7.96 19.74 -2.23
C ILE A 214 8.57 18.40 -2.62
N HIS A 215 9.38 17.83 -1.74
CA HIS A 215 9.91 16.48 -1.90
C HIS A 215 8.86 15.44 -1.46
N ASP A 216 8.66 14.43 -2.31
CA ASP A 216 7.78 13.30 -2.02
C ASP A 216 8.40 12.34 -0.98
N ASP A 217 7.59 11.40 -0.49
CA ASP A 217 8.03 10.40 0.51
C ASP A 217 9.19 9.52 0.01
N ALA A 218 9.25 9.27 -1.31
CA ALA A 218 10.31 8.48 -1.94
C ALA A 218 11.66 9.19 -1.88
N TRP A 219 11.68 10.52 -2.09
CA TRP A 219 12.88 11.35 -1.97
C TRP A 219 13.43 11.32 -0.54
N TRP A 220 12.58 11.57 0.47
CA TRP A 220 13.01 11.54 1.88
C TRP A 220 13.53 10.17 2.30
N THR A 221 12.90 9.10 1.82
CA THR A 221 13.34 7.71 2.08
C THR A 221 14.74 7.47 1.50
N ARG A 222 15.00 7.90 0.25
CA ARG A 222 16.33 7.81 -0.37
C ARG A 222 17.36 8.66 0.39
N ARG A 223 16.98 9.85 0.83
CA ARG A 223 17.86 10.75 1.58
C ARG A 223 18.25 10.15 2.94
N ILE A 224 17.30 9.58 3.67
CA ILE A 224 17.57 8.87 4.94
C ILE A 224 18.49 7.67 4.72
N ALA A 225 18.30 6.91 3.64
CA ALA A 225 19.15 5.76 3.33
C ALA A 225 20.62 6.14 3.08
N GLN A 226 20.89 7.39 2.67
CA GLN A 226 22.24 7.92 2.45
C GLN A 226 22.87 8.52 3.71
N LEU A 227 22.10 8.68 4.80
CA LEU A 227 22.62 9.23 6.05
C LEU A 227 23.50 8.22 6.78
N SER A 228 24.68 8.67 7.22
CA SER A 228 25.59 7.92 8.08
C SER A 228 25.79 8.66 9.41
N PRO A 229 25.76 7.96 10.56
CA PRO A 229 26.09 8.56 11.85
C PRO A 229 27.51 9.15 11.85
N PRO A 230 27.73 10.33 12.46
CA PRO A 230 29.06 10.92 12.57
C PRO A 230 30.02 10.05 13.40
N THR A 231 31.31 10.10 13.08
CA THR A 231 32.39 9.43 13.81
C THR A 231 32.93 10.29 14.96
N ASP A 232 32.05 10.69 15.88
CA ASP A 232 32.41 11.32 17.15
C ASP A 232 32.23 10.33 18.32
N ASN A 233 32.89 10.60 19.45
CA ASN A 233 32.92 9.74 20.64
C ASN A 233 31.57 9.65 21.40
N ARG A 234 30.44 9.94 20.75
CA ARG A 234 29.10 9.83 21.36
C ARG A 234 28.49 8.48 21.03
N ALA A 235 27.99 7.79 22.05
CA ALA A 235 27.30 6.52 21.87
C ALA A 235 25.92 6.74 21.23
N ARG A 236 25.63 6.02 20.15
CA ARG A 236 24.39 6.15 19.35
C ARG A 236 23.77 4.81 19.05
N ASN A 237 22.44 4.80 18.97
CA ASN A 237 21.68 3.69 18.42
C ASN A 237 20.86 4.17 17.22
N TYR A 238 21.55 4.43 16.11
CA TYR A 238 20.90 4.89 14.87
C TYR A 238 19.93 3.86 14.31
N ASN A 239 20.36 2.60 14.22
CA ASN A 239 19.55 1.51 13.68
C ASN A 239 18.28 1.28 14.53
N GLY A 240 18.41 1.31 15.85
CA GLY A 240 17.27 1.19 16.76
C GLY A 240 16.31 2.37 16.67
N LEU A 241 16.84 3.59 16.46
CA LEU A 241 15.99 4.78 16.28
C LEU A 241 15.19 4.64 14.98
N LEU A 242 15.85 4.29 13.88
CA LEU A 242 15.20 4.13 12.58
C LEU A 242 14.12 3.04 12.63
N PHE A 243 14.41 1.91 13.28
CA PHE A 243 13.45 0.82 13.48
C PHE A 243 12.20 1.28 14.23
N GLU A 244 12.34 2.00 15.35
CA GLU A 244 11.19 2.50 16.12
C GLU A 244 10.39 3.55 15.33
N LEU A 245 11.05 4.46 14.61
CA LEU A 245 10.35 5.46 13.79
C LEU A 245 9.51 4.81 12.68
N GLN A 246 10.03 3.76 12.04
CA GLN A 246 9.29 2.98 11.04
C GLN A 246 8.13 2.19 11.67
N ARG A 247 8.37 1.56 12.82
CA ARG A 247 7.35 0.81 13.57
C ARG A 247 6.13 1.66 13.90
N TRP A 248 6.35 2.92 14.28
CA TRP A 248 5.29 3.88 14.60
C TRP A 248 4.76 4.66 13.39
N LYS A 249 5.12 4.24 12.17
CA LYS A 249 4.67 4.87 10.91
C LYS A 249 4.88 6.39 10.88
N VAL A 250 6.01 6.85 11.42
CA VAL A 250 6.40 8.26 11.33
C VAL A 250 6.67 8.61 9.86
N PRO A 251 6.11 9.70 9.30
CA PRO A 251 6.36 10.07 7.91
C PRO A 251 7.86 10.29 7.62
N PRO A 252 8.38 9.92 6.42
CA PRO A 252 9.81 10.03 6.09
C PRO A 252 10.43 11.40 6.38
N GLN A 253 9.73 12.49 6.07
CA GLN A 253 10.19 13.84 6.40
C GLN A 253 10.40 14.06 7.90
N GLU A 254 9.48 13.57 8.74
CA GLU A 254 9.58 13.65 10.20
C GLU A 254 10.68 12.72 10.73
N GLN A 255 10.88 11.56 10.11
CA GLN A 255 12.00 10.66 10.45
C GLN A 255 13.34 11.35 10.21
N TYR A 256 13.52 11.97 9.05
CA TYR A 256 14.73 12.71 8.69
C TYR A 256 15.03 13.79 9.74
N ALA A 257 14.02 14.60 10.08
CA ALA A 257 14.16 15.64 11.11
C ALA A 257 14.52 15.07 12.49
N LEU A 258 13.90 13.96 12.90
CA LEU A 258 14.18 13.30 14.18
C LEU A 258 15.58 12.68 14.23
N ILE A 259 16.05 12.09 13.14
CA ILE A 259 17.41 11.55 13.02
C ILE A 259 18.42 12.67 13.22
N LEU A 260 18.27 13.80 12.51
CA LEU A 260 19.20 14.92 12.66
C LEU A 260 19.12 15.56 14.05
N LYS A 261 17.91 15.84 14.55
CA LYS A 261 17.71 16.49 15.85
C LYS A 261 18.18 15.64 17.04
N SER A 262 18.02 14.33 16.96
CA SER A 262 18.50 13.41 18.00
C SER A 262 20.00 13.10 17.93
N GLY A 263 20.71 13.70 16.96
CA GLY A 263 22.10 13.36 16.66
C GLY A 263 22.24 11.88 16.34
N PHE A 264 21.43 11.37 15.42
CA PHE A 264 21.41 9.98 14.96
C PHE A 264 21.09 8.97 16.07
N GLY A 265 20.18 9.32 16.99
CA GLY A 265 19.79 8.45 18.10
C GLY A 265 20.84 8.37 19.20
N THR A 266 21.44 9.51 19.58
CA THR A 266 22.36 9.57 20.71
C THR A 266 21.72 8.97 21.96
N ILE A 267 22.43 8.08 22.64
CA ILE A 267 21.92 7.41 23.85
C ILE A 267 21.72 8.47 24.95
N GLY A 268 20.54 8.44 25.59
CA GLY A 268 20.14 9.46 26.57
C GLY A 268 19.42 10.67 25.98
N HIS A 269 19.30 10.78 24.65
CA HIS A 269 18.52 11.84 24.02
C HIS A 269 17.01 11.72 24.35
N PRO A 270 16.27 12.83 24.59
CA PRO A 270 14.85 12.82 24.94
C PRO A 270 13.93 12.07 23.95
N VAL A 271 14.39 11.89 22.71
CA VAL A 271 13.67 11.09 21.70
C VAL A 271 13.36 9.68 22.20
N TRP A 272 14.26 9.06 22.96
CA TRP A 272 14.08 7.70 23.49
C TRP A 272 13.02 7.65 24.60
N LEU A 273 12.94 8.69 25.42
CA LEU A 273 11.86 8.84 26.40
C LEU A 273 10.52 9.01 25.70
N GLY A 274 10.47 9.84 24.65
CA GLY A 274 9.28 9.99 23.82
C GLY A 274 8.83 8.67 23.19
N ILE A 275 9.75 7.87 22.64
CA ILE A 275 9.44 6.54 22.09
C ILE A 275 8.89 5.62 23.19
N SER A 276 9.48 5.65 24.39
CA SER A 276 8.98 4.87 25.53
C SER A 276 7.56 5.28 25.96
N GLU A 277 7.22 6.58 25.87
CA GLU A 277 5.86 7.08 26.16
C GLU A 277 4.86 6.59 25.11
N ILE A 278 5.25 6.54 23.84
CA ILE A 278 4.42 5.98 22.75
C ILE A 278 4.17 4.49 22.98
N VAL A 279 5.21 3.72 23.32
CA VAL A 279 5.08 2.29 23.61
C VAL A 279 4.13 2.04 24.79
N LYS A 280 4.16 2.88 25.83
CA LYS A 280 3.28 2.77 27.00
C LYS A 280 1.83 3.18 26.71
N LYS A 281 1.62 4.14 25.82
CA LYS A 281 0.29 4.73 25.53
C LYS A 281 0.02 4.85 24.02
N PRO A 282 -0.06 3.72 23.30
CA PRO A 282 -0.17 3.75 21.84
C PRO A 282 -1.47 4.35 21.32
N LYS A 283 -2.53 4.37 22.14
CA LYS A 283 -3.85 4.93 21.77
C LYS A 283 -3.98 6.43 22.00
N ASP A 284 -3.14 7.01 22.85
CA ASP A 284 -3.23 8.43 23.23
C ASP A 284 -2.44 9.34 22.27
N ILE A 285 -1.43 8.79 21.59
CA ILE A 285 -0.53 9.54 20.72
C ILE A 285 -0.86 9.25 19.26
N ARG A 286 -1.70 10.12 18.67
CA ARG A 286 -2.17 9.97 17.28
C ARG A 286 -1.16 10.40 16.21
N GLN A 287 -0.18 11.25 16.58
CA GLN A 287 0.83 11.79 15.67
C GLN A 287 2.23 11.59 16.28
N PRO A 288 2.81 10.38 16.16
CA PRO A 288 4.03 10.02 16.86
C PRO A 288 5.23 10.88 16.46
N GLY A 289 5.43 11.20 15.19
CA GLY A 289 6.59 12.01 14.79
C GLY A 289 6.52 13.46 15.28
N ARG A 290 5.38 14.14 15.13
CA ARG A 290 5.15 15.47 15.76
C ARG A 290 5.32 15.46 17.27
N PHE A 291 4.82 14.42 17.94
CA PHE A 291 5.00 14.25 19.37
C PHE A 291 6.49 14.11 19.74
N LEU A 292 7.24 13.25 19.04
CA LEU A 292 8.68 13.09 19.27
C LEU A 292 9.45 14.37 18.99
N LEU A 293 9.11 15.08 17.91
CA LEU A 293 9.73 16.37 17.56
C LEU A 293 9.49 17.42 18.66
N SER A 294 8.32 17.38 19.32
CA SER A 294 8.03 18.27 20.45
C SER A 294 8.91 18.01 21.69
N LYS A 295 9.41 16.77 21.86
CA LYS A 295 10.30 16.36 22.95
C LYS A 295 11.78 16.60 22.63
N CYS A 296 12.14 16.77 21.36
CA CYS A 296 13.52 17.00 20.89
C CYS A 296 13.90 18.50 20.82
N LYS A 297 13.30 19.33 21.70
CA LYS A 297 13.58 20.76 21.80
C LYS A 297 14.78 21.05 22.68
#